data_AF-A0A7Y9LVE3-F1
#
_entry.id   AF-A0A7Y9LVE3-F1
#
_cell.length_a   1.000
_cell.length_b   1.000
_cell.length_c   1.000
_cell.angle_alpha   90.00
_cell.angle_beta   90.00
_cell.angle_gamma   90.00
#
_symmetry.space_group_name_H-M   'P 1'
#
loop_
_entity.id
_entity.type
_entity.pdbx_description
1 polymer ?
#
loop_
_entity_poly.entity_id
_entity_poly.type
_entity_poly.pdbx_seq_one_letter_code
_entity_poly.pdbx_strand_id
1 'polypeptide(L)'
;MITIEDLLLPDPGLRWYGAQPEMNPLTEDDALQEAQILDVRFDALRSTVGVLFELRTALQLRQANTGVLIARGVREISWSTGGQSPRPRFAWVVAGSTIGIADRLFDLRLSGLHPGAQLVLVAESAAFFTGDVPGLDRIPDYGEDDEATVRSNLAQWNSEFEPKQAVFLDAAPVT
;
A
#
# COMPACT_ATOMS: atom_id res chain seq x y z
N MET A 1 20.16 4.54 1.03
CA MET A 1 18.75 4.77 0.67
C MET A 1 18.35 3.65 -0.27
N ILE A 2 17.17 3.09 -0.10
CA ILE A 2 16.63 2.06 -1.00
C ILE A 2 15.61 2.73 -1.92
N THR A 3 15.28 2.10 -3.03
CA THR A 3 14.07 2.43 -3.78
C THR A 3 12.87 1.69 -3.19
N ILE A 4 11.66 2.15 -3.49
CA ILE A 4 10.44 1.43 -3.11
C ILE A 4 10.43 0.02 -3.76
N GLU A 5 10.90 -0.10 -4.99
CA GLU A 5 10.99 -1.36 -5.72
C GLU A 5 11.86 -2.40 -5.02
N ASP A 6 12.91 -1.98 -4.30
CA ASP A 6 13.77 -2.90 -3.55
C ASP A 6 12.99 -3.68 -2.48
N LEU A 7 11.88 -3.13 -1.95
CA LEU A 7 11.03 -3.81 -0.96
C LEU A 7 10.29 -5.04 -1.51
N LEU A 8 10.16 -5.14 -2.83
CA LEU A 8 9.59 -6.32 -3.49
C LEU A 8 10.53 -7.53 -3.37
N LEU A 9 11.83 -7.29 -3.23
CA LEU A 9 12.82 -8.34 -3.06
C LEU A 9 12.83 -8.85 -1.61
N PRO A 10 13.04 -10.15 -1.38
CA PRO A 10 13.25 -10.66 -0.04
C PRO A 10 14.58 -10.13 0.53
N ASP A 11 14.50 -9.35 1.60
CA ASP A 11 15.66 -8.90 2.37
C ASP A 11 15.40 -9.07 3.87
N PRO A 12 16.07 -10.02 4.55
CA PRO A 12 15.97 -10.19 6.00
C PRO A 12 16.36 -8.95 6.79
N GLY A 13 17.21 -8.08 6.22
CA GLY A 13 17.59 -6.81 6.81
C GLY A 13 16.37 -5.96 7.14
N LEU A 14 15.35 -5.91 6.28
CA LEU A 14 14.18 -5.05 6.45
C LEU A 14 13.42 -5.24 7.79
N ARG A 15 13.61 -6.36 8.49
CA ARG A 15 13.04 -6.56 9.83
C ARG A 15 13.57 -5.61 10.89
N TRP A 16 14.69 -4.91 10.64
CA TRP A 16 15.20 -3.90 11.56
C TRP A 16 14.22 -2.73 11.75
N TYR A 17 13.32 -2.49 10.80
CA TYR A 17 12.26 -1.48 10.89
C TYR A 17 11.05 -1.93 11.72
N GLY A 18 11.05 -3.15 12.27
CA GLY A 18 9.93 -3.69 13.05
C GLY A 18 9.48 -2.74 14.17
N ALA A 19 8.21 -2.36 14.17
CA ALA A 19 7.64 -1.42 15.12
C ALA A 19 6.22 -1.82 15.55
N GLN A 20 5.65 -1.04 16.49
CA GLN A 20 4.24 -1.09 16.88
C GLN A 20 3.61 0.27 16.55
N PRO A 21 2.98 0.42 15.38
CA PRO A 21 2.34 1.68 14.99
C PRO A 21 1.09 1.96 15.83
N GLU A 22 0.55 3.18 15.72
CA GLU A 22 -0.72 3.59 16.35
C GLU A 22 -1.87 2.65 15.98
N MET A 23 -1.89 2.19 14.73
CA MET A 23 -2.82 1.19 14.23
C MET A 23 -2.09 0.30 13.22
N ASN A 24 -2.24 -1.01 13.36
CA ASN A 24 -1.54 -1.99 12.53
C ASN A 24 -2.38 -2.35 11.29
N PRO A 25 -1.95 -1.95 10.07
CA PRO A 25 -2.69 -2.21 8.83
C PRO A 25 -2.72 -3.68 8.40
N LEU A 26 -2.04 -4.57 9.12
CA LEU A 26 -2.07 -6.01 8.87
C LEU A 26 -2.97 -6.78 9.85
N THR A 27 -3.52 -6.12 10.87
CA THR A 27 -4.33 -6.79 11.91
C THR A 27 -5.55 -6.00 12.40
N GLU A 28 -5.64 -4.71 12.07
CA GLU A 28 -6.71 -3.83 12.55
C GLU A 28 -7.46 -3.21 11.37
N ASP A 29 -8.80 -3.26 11.44
CA ASP A 29 -9.67 -2.68 10.44
C ASP A 29 -9.52 -1.15 10.38
N ASP A 30 -9.76 -0.56 9.21
CA ASP A 30 -9.71 0.88 8.93
C ASP A 30 -8.38 1.60 9.23
N ALA A 31 -7.29 0.87 9.50
CA ALA A 31 -5.95 1.43 9.63
C ALA A 31 -5.43 2.16 8.37
N LEU A 32 -6.02 1.89 7.20
CA LEU A 32 -5.68 2.54 5.93
C LEU A 32 -6.72 3.61 5.52
N GLN A 33 -7.65 3.98 6.39
CA GLN A 33 -8.68 4.97 6.08
C GLN A 33 -8.07 6.33 5.69
N GLU A 34 -8.60 6.90 4.62
CA GLU A 34 -8.13 8.12 3.94
C GLU A 34 -6.74 8.03 3.28
N ALA A 35 -6.07 6.89 3.33
CA ALA A 35 -4.92 6.65 2.46
C ALA A 35 -5.38 6.54 1.00
N GLN A 36 -4.55 6.96 0.04
CA GLN A 36 -4.84 6.79 -1.38
C GLN A 36 -3.96 5.68 -1.97
N ILE A 37 -4.56 4.78 -2.76
CA ILE A 37 -3.79 3.84 -3.59
C ILE A 37 -3.22 4.60 -4.80
N LEU A 38 -1.91 4.50 -4.99
CA LEU A 38 -1.18 5.11 -6.11
C LEU A 38 -0.94 4.12 -7.23
N ASP A 39 -0.48 2.91 -6.88
CA ASP A 39 -0.14 1.88 -7.86
C ASP A 39 -0.17 0.49 -7.21
N VAL A 40 -0.35 -0.52 -8.06
CA VAL A 40 -0.35 -1.94 -7.68
C VAL A 40 0.55 -2.69 -8.66
N ARG A 41 1.58 -3.34 -8.13
CA ARG A 41 2.54 -4.10 -8.94
C ARG A 41 2.48 -5.58 -8.61
N PHE A 42 2.29 -6.41 -9.63
CA PHE A 42 2.31 -7.87 -9.50
C PHE A 42 3.58 -8.45 -10.12
N ASP A 43 4.40 -9.09 -9.30
CA ASP A 43 5.52 -9.92 -9.71
C ASP A 43 5.07 -11.39 -9.76
N ALA A 44 4.77 -11.86 -10.98
CA ALA A 44 4.32 -13.22 -11.22
C ALA A 44 5.40 -14.28 -10.96
N LEU A 45 6.69 -13.96 -11.10
CA LEU A 45 7.77 -14.92 -10.90
C LEU A 45 7.95 -15.26 -9.41
N ARG A 46 7.67 -14.28 -8.54
CA ARG A 46 7.82 -14.42 -7.08
C ARG A 46 6.49 -14.56 -6.34
N SER A 47 5.37 -14.56 -7.06
CA SER A 47 4.02 -14.49 -6.49
C SER A 47 3.92 -13.41 -5.41
N THR A 48 4.33 -12.20 -5.78
CA THR A 48 4.43 -11.04 -4.88
C THR A 48 3.60 -9.89 -5.42
N VAL A 49 2.82 -9.25 -4.56
CA VAL A 49 2.09 -8.02 -4.85
C VAL A 49 2.65 -6.91 -3.99
N GLY A 50 2.97 -5.78 -4.63
CA GLY A 50 3.19 -4.50 -3.98
C GLY A 50 1.98 -3.60 -4.16
N VAL A 51 1.52 -2.95 -3.09
CA VAL A 51 0.53 -1.86 -3.16
C VAL A 51 1.18 -0.60 -2.58
N LEU A 52 1.17 0.47 -3.36
CA LEU A 52 1.76 1.76 -3.00
C LEU A 52 0.67 2.72 -2.55
N PHE A 53 0.90 3.39 -1.42
CA PHE A 53 -0.04 4.31 -0.79
C PHE A 53 0.56 5.70 -0.61
N GLU A 54 -0.25 6.71 -0.86
CA GLU A 54 -0.09 8.08 -0.37
C GLU A 54 -0.70 8.17 1.03
N LEU A 55 0.11 8.61 2.01
CA LEU A 55 -0.28 8.68 3.42
C LEU A 55 -0.48 10.11 3.94
N ARG A 56 -0.16 11.16 3.18
CA ARG A 56 -0.34 12.56 3.63
C ARG A 56 -1.79 12.92 3.91
N THR A 57 -2.75 12.14 3.40
CA THR A 57 -4.19 12.26 3.68
C THR A 57 -4.71 11.23 4.67
N ALA A 58 -3.92 10.23 5.07
CA ALA A 58 -4.40 9.15 5.92
C ALA A 58 -4.72 9.65 7.35
N LEU A 59 -5.83 9.17 7.92
CA LEU A 59 -6.21 9.50 9.29
C LEU A 59 -5.25 8.87 10.30
N GLN A 60 -4.85 7.64 9.99
CA GLN A 60 -3.87 6.86 10.73
C GLN A 60 -2.53 6.91 10.00
N LEU A 61 -1.43 6.54 10.68
CA LEU A 61 -0.09 6.46 10.06
C LEU A 61 0.52 7.80 9.62
N ARG A 62 0.10 8.92 10.24
CA ARG A 62 0.50 10.31 9.92
C ARG A 62 1.99 10.64 10.07
N GLN A 63 2.81 9.69 10.51
CA GLN A 63 4.25 9.90 10.73
C GLN A 63 5.10 9.75 9.45
N ALA A 64 4.48 9.38 8.33
CA ALA A 64 5.13 9.11 7.06
C ALA A 64 4.30 9.66 5.90
N ASN A 65 4.93 9.96 4.76
CA ASN A 65 4.22 10.38 3.56
C ASN A 65 3.84 9.21 2.62
N THR A 66 4.50 8.05 2.76
CA THR A 66 4.34 6.92 1.84
C THR A 66 4.19 5.60 2.59
N GLY A 67 3.26 4.77 2.13
CA GLY A 67 3.00 3.44 2.65
C GLY A 67 3.20 2.38 1.57
N VAL A 68 3.75 1.22 1.94
CA VAL A 68 4.01 0.14 0.98
C VAL A 68 3.60 -1.19 1.61
N LEU A 69 2.57 -1.82 1.05
CA LEU A 69 2.20 -3.19 1.38
C LEU A 69 2.91 -4.15 0.43
N ILE A 70 3.60 -5.13 0.99
CA ILE A 70 4.23 -6.23 0.24
C ILE A 70 3.58 -7.54 0.70
N ALA A 71 2.82 -8.18 -0.17
CA ALA A 71 2.20 -9.47 0.05
C ALA A 71 2.91 -10.56 -0.75
N ARG A 72 3.25 -11.69 -0.12
CA ARG A 72 4.00 -12.80 -0.72
C ARG A 72 3.22 -14.11 -0.64
N GLY A 73 3.43 -14.98 -1.62
CA GLY A 73 2.63 -16.21 -1.75
C GLY A 73 1.19 -15.87 -2.14
N VAL A 74 1.01 -14.89 -3.02
CA VAL A 74 -0.31 -14.36 -3.39
C VAL A 74 -1.19 -15.47 -3.97
N ARG A 75 -2.44 -15.51 -3.50
CA ARG A 75 -3.51 -16.43 -3.93
C ARG A 75 -4.57 -15.72 -4.74
N GLU A 76 -4.83 -14.47 -4.40
CA GLU A 76 -5.81 -13.64 -5.09
C GLU A 76 -5.33 -12.19 -5.12
N ILE A 77 -5.48 -11.58 -6.28
CA ILE A 77 -5.54 -10.13 -6.40
C ILE A 77 -6.66 -9.76 -7.37
N SER A 78 -7.54 -8.87 -6.92
CA SER A 78 -8.70 -8.45 -7.70
C SER A 78 -8.91 -6.95 -7.54
N TRP A 79 -9.08 -6.27 -8.67
CA TRP A 79 -9.52 -4.88 -8.73
C TRP A 79 -10.86 -4.83 -9.47
N SER A 80 -11.85 -4.22 -8.85
CA SER A 80 -13.17 -4.03 -9.46
C SER A 80 -13.63 -2.59 -9.29
N THR A 81 -14.38 -2.07 -10.27
CA THR A 81 -14.92 -0.71 -10.26
C THR A 81 -16.41 -0.74 -10.56
N GLY A 82 -17.22 0.00 -9.79
CA GLY A 82 -18.67 0.06 -9.97
C GLY A 82 -19.16 0.80 -11.22
N GLY A 83 -18.29 1.43 -12.02
CA GLY A 83 -18.66 2.15 -13.23
C GLY A 83 -17.49 2.77 -13.98
N GLN A 84 -17.77 3.50 -15.07
CA GLN A 84 -16.75 4.27 -15.77
C GLN A 84 -16.25 5.41 -14.91
N SER A 85 -14.93 5.52 -14.82
CA SER A 85 -14.24 6.65 -14.21
C SER A 85 -14.53 7.95 -15.00
N PRO A 86 -15.12 9.00 -14.39
CA PRO A 86 -15.53 10.21 -15.12
C PRO A 86 -14.37 11.08 -15.68
N ARG A 87 -13.12 10.75 -15.34
CA ARG A 87 -11.87 11.46 -15.67
C ARG A 87 -10.73 10.46 -15.82
N PRO A 88 -9.63 10.82 -16.49
CA PRO A 88 -8.46 9.94 -16.63
C PRO A 88 -7.67 9.73 -15.33
N ARG A 89 -7.84 10.60 -14.32
CA ARG A 89 -7.14 10.52 -13.02
C ARG A 89 -8.12 10.67 -11.87
N PHE A 90 -7.95 9.83 -10.86
CA PHE A 90 -8.71 9.88 -9.61
C PHE A 90 -7.83 9.53 -8.43
N ALA A 91 -8.12 10.16 -7.29
CA ALA A 91 -7.62 9.71 -6.01
C ALA A 91 -8.44 8.51 -5.55
N TRP A 92 -7.85 7.32 -5.61
CA TRP A 92 -8.45 6.08 -5.07
C TRP A 92 -8.31 6.03 -3.56
N VAL A 93 -9.07 6.89 -2.88
CA VAL A 93 -9.05 7.03 -1.42
C VAL A 93 -9.78 5.88 -0.76
N VAL A 94 -9.12 5.21 0.18
CA VAL A 94 -9.68 4.12 0.99
C VAL A 94 -10.70 4.69 1.98
N ALA A 95 -11.97 4.31 1.83
CA ALA A 95 -12.99 4.66 2.82
C ALA A 95 -13.05 3.64 3.96
N GLY A 96 -12.72 2.37 3.68
CA GLY A 96 -12.61 1.34 4.70
C GLY A 96 -11.68 0.20 4.29
N SER A 97 -11.03 -0.40 5.29
CA SER A 97 -10.15 -1.56 5.12
C SER A 97 -10.53 -2.67 6.08
N THR A 98 -10.79 -3.86 5.57
CA THR A 98 -11.11 -5.05 6.38
C THR A 98 -9.96 -6.04 6.31
N ILE A 99 -9.56 -6.55 7.48
CA ILE A 99 -8.48 -7.52 7.63
C ILE A 99 -9.05 -8.87 8.08
N GLY A 100 -8.64 -9.94 7.40
CA GLY A 100 -8.94 -11.32 7.75
C GLY A 100 -7.67 -12.15 7.89
N ILE A 101 -7.64 -13.04 8.88
CA ILE A 101 -6.65 -14.13 8.96
C ILE A 101 -7.43 -15.43 9.07
N ALA A 102 -7.45 -16.21 7.99
CA ALA A 102 -8.16 -17.48 7.92
C ALA A 102 -7.33 -18.50 7.14
N ASP A 103 -7.36 -19.77 7.54
CA ASP A 103 -6.63 -20.85 6.87
C ASP A 103 -5.14 -20.54 6.59
N ARG A 104 -4.49 -19.79 7.51
CA ARG A 104 -3.10 -19.33 7.40
C ARG A 104 -2.85 -18.34 6.26
N LEU A 105 -3.89 -17.70 5.76
CA LEU A 105 -3.83 -16.65 4.75
C LEU A 105 -4.25 -15.31 5.35
N PHE A 106 -3.55 -14.28 4.92
CA PHE A 106 -3.90 -12.88 5.06
C PHE A 106 -4.90 -12.51 3.97
N ASP A 107 -6.07 -11.96 4.35
CA ASP A 107 -7.07 -11.36 3.46
C ASP A 107 -7.14 -9.85 3.78
N LEU A 108 -6.87 -9.02 2.77
CA LEU A 108 -7.07 -7.58 2.81
C LEU A 108 -8.15 -7.20 1.80
N ARG A 109 -9.13 -6.42 2.28
CA ARG A 109 -10.14 -5.79 1.42
C ARG A 109 -10.13 -4.30 1.63
N LEU A 110 -9.84 -3.55 0.57
CA LEU A 110 -9.98 -2.11 0.53
C LEU A 110 -11.25 -1.76 -0.22
N SER A 111 -12.13 -0.99 0.43
CA SER A 111 -13.47 -0.70 -0.06
C SER A 111 -13.78 0.79 -0.02
N GLY A 112 -14.85 1.17 -0.72
CA GLY A 112 -15.27 2.56 -0.87
C GLY A 112 -14.21 3.42 -1.55
N LEU A 113 -13.36 2.82 -2.40
CA LEU A 113 -12.38 3.52 -3.21
C LEU A 113 -13.14 4.41 -4.20
N HIS A 114 -13.25 5.71 -3.91
CA HIS A 114 -14.11 6.57 -4.72
C HIS A 114 -13.56 6.69 -6.16
N PRO A 115 -14.38 6.44 -7.22
CA PRO A 115 -15.82 6.21 -7.23
C PRO A 115 -16.24 4.71 -7.24
N GLY A 116 -16.36 4.09 -6.06
CA GLY A 116 -16.98 2.76 -5.89
C GLY A 116 -16.14 1.57 -6.38
N ALA A 117 -14.82 1.63 -6.21
CA ALA A 117 -13.91 0.52 -6.48
C ALA A 117 -13.59 -0.30 -5.22
N GLN A 118 -13.06 -1.50 -5.45
CA GLN A 118 -12.61 -2.42 -4.41
C GLN A 118 -11.32 -3.10 -4.85
N LEU A 119 -10.37 -3.23 -3.91
CA LEU A 119 -9.21 -4.11 -4.02
C LEU A 119 -9.39 -5.28 -3.05
N VAL A 120 -9.16 -6.50 -3.53
CA VAL A 120 -9.04 -7.70 -2.70
C VAL A 120 -7.64 -8.28 -2.91
N LEU A 121 -6.98 -8.66 -1.83
CA LEU A 121 -5.65 -9.25 -1.82
C LEU A 121 -5.58 -10.38 -0.79
N VAL A 122 -5.28 -11.60 -1.25
CA VAL A 122 -5.11 -12.77 -0.38
C VAL A 122 -3.70 -13.33 -0.56
N ALA A 123 -2.97 -13.54 0.54
CA ALA A 123 -1.57 -13.98 0.51
C ALA A 123 -1.16 -14.81 1.74
N GLU A 124 -0.03 -15.49 1.67
CA GLU A 124 0.52 -16.29 2.78
C GLU A 124 1.18 -15.42 3.85
N SER A 125 1.79 -14.31 3.44
CA SER A 125 2.46 -13.37 4.34
C SER A 125 2.37 -11.95 3.80
N ALA A 126 2.49 -10.98 4.70
CA ALA A 126 2.46 -9.57 4.35
C ALA A 126 3.46 -8.77 5.20
N ALA A 127 3.96 -7.68 4.64
CA ALA A 127 4.70 -6.65 5.35
C ALA A 127 4.15 -5.29 4.93
N PHE A 128 3.97 -4.39 5.89
CA PHE A 128 3.58 -3.01 5.60
C PHE A 128 4.66 -2.08 6.10
N PHE A 129 5.23 -1.28 5.20
CA PHE A 129 6.25 -0.29 5.49
C PHE A 129 5.65 1.10 5.45
N THR A 130 6.01 1.94 6.41
CA THR A 130 5.83 3.39 6.33
C THR A 130 7.18 4.06 6.23
N GLY A 131 7.25 5.13 5.44
CA GLY A 131 8.47 5.89 5.27
C GLY A 131 8.25 7.15 4.46
N ASP A 132 9.32 7.89 4.27
CA ASP A 132 9.28 9.12 3.48
C ASP A 132 9.92 8.92 2.11
N VAL A 133 9.26 9.46 1.09
CA VAL A 133 9.87 9.81 -0.18
C VAL A 133 10.26 11.29 -0.12
N PRO A 134 11.54 11.64 -0.29
CA PRO A 134 11.99 13.03 -0.32
C PRO A 134 11.39 13.80 -1.52
N GLY A 135 11.17 15.10 -1.35
CA GLY A 135 10.72 15.99 -2.44
C GLY A 135 9.22 15.95 -2.77
N LEU A 136 8.40 15.26 -1.97
CA LEU A 136 6.94 15.31 -2.10
C LEU A 136 6.37 16.59 -1.43
N ASP A 137 6.49 17.71 -2.12
CA ASP A 137 6.21 19.06 -1.59
C ASP A 137 4.73 19.31 -1.24
N ARG A 138 3.81 18.82 -2.08
CA ARG A 138 2.37 18.95 -1.84
C ARG A 138 1.58 17.78 -2.39
N ILE A 139 0.35 17.63 -1.94
CA ILE A 139 -0.60 16.71 -2.58
C ILE A 139 -1.04 17.37 -3.91
N PRO A 140 -0.95 16.66 -5.05
CA PRO A 140 -1.35 17.22 -6.33
C PRO A 140 -2.87 17.30 -6.47
N ASP A 141 -3.35 18.28 -7.23
CA ASP A 141 -4.75 18.35 -7.67
C ASP A 141 -4.89 17.63 -9.01
N TYR A 142 -5.55 16.46 -8.99
CA TYR A 142 -5.71 15.64 -10.21
C TYR A 142 -6.55 16.30 -11.31
N GLY A 143 -7.35 17.32 -10.98
CA GLY A 143 -8.21 18.07 -11.89
C GLY A 143 -7.55 19.30 -12.50
N GLU A 144 -6.63 19.96 -11.78
CA GLU A 144 -6.00 21.21 -12.19
C GLU A 144 -4.53 21.06 -12.60
N ASP A 145 -3.78 20.18 -11.94
CA ASP A 145 -2.34 20.04 -12.20
C ASP A 145 -2.04 19.30 -13.51
N ASP A 146 -0.95 19.69 -14.16
CA ASP A 146 -0.42 18.95 -15.30
C ASP A 146 0.19 17.61 -14.89
N GLU A 147 0.44 16.73 -15.86
CA GLU A 147 0.93 15.37 -15.59
C GLU A 147 2.31 15.36 -14.93
N ALA A 148 3.20 16.28 -15.32
CA ALA A 148 4.54 16.34 -14.75
C ALA A 148 4.50 16.74 -13.27
N THR A 149 3.63 17.69 -12.92
CA THR A 149 3.39 18.16 -11.56
C THR A 149 2.76 17.05 -10.71
N VAL A 150 1.75 16.35 -11.23
CA VAL A 150 1.16 15.20 -10.54
C VAL A 150 2.22 14.13 -10.28
N ARG A 151 2.97 13.72 -11.32
CA ARG A 151 3.95 12.63 -11.19
C ARG A 151 5.13 12.98 -10.28
N SER A 152 5.58 14.23 -10.27
CA SER A 152 6.67 14.68 -9.39
C SER A 152 6.25 14.76 -7.92
N ASN A 153 4.95 14.86 -7.63
CA ASN A 153 4.42 14.96 -6.28
C ASN A 153 3.81 13.65 -5.76
N LEU A 154 4.01 12.53 -6.44
CA LEU A 154 3.59 11.21 -6.00
C LEU A 154 4.78 10.26 -5.91
N ALA A 155 4.75 9.40 -4.90
CA ALA A 155 5.66 8.28 -4.80
C ALA A 155 5.52 7.36 -6.04
N GLN A 156 6.65 6.89 -6.55
CA GLN A 156 6.74 5.92 -7.65
C GLN A 156 7.63 4.76 -7.19
N TRP A 157 7.52 3.60 -7.82
CA TRP A 157 8.34 2.43 -7.44
C TRP A 157 9.84 2.70 -7.48
N ASN A 158 10.30 3.57 -8.38
CA ASN A 158 11.70 3.97 -8.49
C ASN A 158 12.08 5.18 -7.61
N SER A 159 11.16 5.71 -6.81
CA SER A 159 11.45 6.77 -5.84
C SER A 159 12.41 6.26 -4.77
N GLU A 160 13.31 7.14 -4.32
CA GLU A 160 14.06 6.92 -3.09
C GLU A 160 13.09 6.86 -1.91
N PHE A 161 13.34 5.92 -1.00
CA PHE A 161 12.51 5.65 0.15
C PHE A 161 13.37 5.55 1.41
N GLU A 162 12.91 6.26 2.44
CA GLU A 162 13.45 6.24 3.79
C GLU A 162 12.44 5.53 4.71
N PRO A 163 12.50 4.19 4.85
CA PRO A 163 11.59 3.50 5.73
C PRO A 163 11.81 3.96 7.18
N LYS A 164 10.72 4.05 7.93
CA LYS A 164 10.70 4.45 9.33
C LYS A 164 10.24 3.30 10.21
N GLN A 165 9.18 2.62 9.78
CA GLN A 165 8.55 1.55 10.52
C GLN A 165 8.07 0.47 9.56
N ALA A 166 7.99 -0.74 10.08
CA ALA A 166 7.40 -1.87 9.40
C ALA A 166 6.64 -2.76 10.39
N VAL A 167 5.54 -3.32 9.92
CA VAL A 167 4.83 -4.42 10.57
C VAL A 167 4.84 -5.63 9.65
N PHE A 168 4.88 -6.82 10.25
CA PHE A 168 5.03 -8.08 9.52
C PHE A 168 3.99 -9.07 9.98
N LEU A 169 3.40 -9.78 9.02
CA LEU A 169 2.58 -10.95 9.22
C LEU A 169 3.26 -12.10 8.49
N ASP A 170 3.90 -12.99 9.25
CA ASP A 170 4.65 -14.11 8.71
C ASP A 170 3.74 -15.27 8.32
N ALA A 171 4.17 -16.02 7.30
CA ALA A 171 3.49 -17.25 6.91
C ALA A 171 3.50 -18.23 8.08
N ALA A 172 2.37 -18.89 8.30
CA ALA A 172 2.31 -19.94 9.32
C ALA A 172 3.28 -21.08 8.95
N PRO A 173 4.02 -21.65 9.92
CA PRO A 173 4.96 -22.74 9.65
C PRO A 173 4.26 -23.93 9.00
N VAL A 174 4.91 -24.52 7.99
CA VAL A 174 4.49 -25.79 7.40
C VAL A 174 4.80 -26.90 8.41
N THR A 175 3.76 -27.48 9.00
CA THR A 175 3.83 -28.68 9.86
C THR A 175 3.97 -29.94 9.04
#